data_AF-A0A934Q7L3-F1
#
_entry.id   AF-A0A934Q7L3-F1
#
_cell.length_a   1.000
_cell.length_b   1.000
_cell.length_c   1.000
_cell.angle_alpha   90.00
_cell.angle_beta   90.00
_cell.angle_gamma   90.00
#
_symmetry.space_group_name_H-M   'P 1'
#
loop_
_entity.id
_entity.type
_entity.pdbx_description
1 polymer ?
#
loop_
_entity_poly.entity_id
_entity_poly.type
_entity_poly.pdbx_seq_one_letter_code
_entity_poly.pdbx_strand_id
1 'polypeptide(L)'
;MRLGTRWGAGTPPHPSVPSALHEAIATQEARFPEAASWTLTWLEGRPRCELDGEVLVSLDPAGRVVVSAPPRAGEPGATGPTAGGPGAAEWEDDDSDDDWLT
;
A
#
# COMPACT_ATOMS: atom_id res chain seq x y z
N MET A 1 -14.86 19.23 -1.85
CA MET A 1 -13.95 19.36 -0.69
C MET A 1 -14.26 18.22 0.27
N ARG A 2 -13.50 17.12 0.28
CA ARG A 2 -13.81 15.94 1.11
C ARG A 2 -12.80 15.87 2.25
N LEU A 3 -13.28 16.20 3.44
CA LEU A 3 -12.54 16.29 4.69
C LEU A 3 -11.95 14.90 5.01
N GLY A 4 -10.62 14.78 5.00
CA GLY A 4 -9.95 13.61 5.59
C GLY A 4 -10.18 13.65 7.11
N THR A 5 -10.42 12.50 7.72
CA THR A 5 -10.57 12.39 9.18
C THR A 5 -9.22 12.09 9.79
N ARG A 6 -8.75 12.93 10.71
CA ARG A 6 -7.49 12.69 11.44
C ARG A 6 -7.77 12.29 12.89
N TRP A 7 -7.05 11.31 13.41
CA TRP A 7 -7.08 10.92 14.82
C TRP A 7 -5.65 10.66 15.34
N GLY A 8 -5.49 10.61 16.67
CA GLY A 8 -4.19 10.39 17.29
C GLY A 8 -3.79 8.91 17.26
N ALA A 9 -2.50 8.63 17.03
CA ALA A 9 -1.97 7.29 17.25
C ALA A 9 -2.08 6.91 18.74
N GLY A 10 -2.41 5.65 19.04
CA GLY A 10 -2.69 5.16 20.39
C GLY A 10 -4.08 5.52 20.92
N THR A 11 -4.93 6.16 20.11
CA THR A 11 -6.33 6.46 20.45
C THR A 11 -7.26 5.49 19.73
N PRO A 12 -8.47 5.21 20.27
CA PRO A 12 -9.43 4.35 19.58
C PRO A 12 -9.71 4.88 18.16
N PRO A 13 -9.65 4.02 17.13
CA PRO A 13 -9.82 4.44 15.75
C PRO A 13 -11.21 5.06 15.53
N HIS A 14 -11.26 6.10 14.68
CA HIS A 14 -12.51 6.80 14.38
C HIS A 14 -13.57 5.82 13.84
N PRO A 15 -14.87 5.96 14.15
CA PRO A 15 -15.94 5.05 13.71
C PRO A 15 -16.08 4.91 12.19
N SER A 16 -15.48 5.81 11.41
CA SER A 16 -15.42 5.71 9.94
C SER A 16 -14.35 4.71 9.44
N VAL A 17 -13.45 4.25 10.31
CA VAL A 17 -12.41 3.28 9.99
C VAL A 17 -13.01 1.87 10.07
N PRO A 18 -12.99 1.08 8.98
CA PRO A 18 -13.47 -0.30 9.00
C PRO A 18 -12.72 -1.14 10.02
N SER A 19 -13.43 -2.01 10.72
CA SER A 19 -12.85 -2.96 11.69
C SER A 19 -11.77 -3.86 11.09
N ALA A 20 -11.87 -4.18 9.80
CA ALA A 20 -10.85 -4.93 9.06
C ALA A 20 -9.46 -4.27 9.09
N LEU A 21 -9.39 -2.94 9.26
CA LEU A 21 -8.12 -2.20 9.31
C LEU A 21 -7.55 -2.08 10.73
N HIS A 22 -8.33 -2.38 11.78
CA HIS A 22 -7.93 -2.09 13.16
C HIS A 22 -6.69 -2.88 13.59
N GLU A 23 -6.61 -4.16 13.22
CA GLU A 23 -5.44 -5.01 13.51
C GLU A 23 -4.17 -4.49 12.83
N ALA A 24 -4.28 -4.11 11.56
CA ALA A 24 -3.16 -3.58 10.81
C ALA A 24 -2.71 -2.21 11.32
N ILE A 25 -3.65 -1.35 11.72
CA ILE A 25 -3.38 -0.06 12.38
C ILE A 25 -2.57 -0.29 13.66
N ALA A 26 -3.04 -1.15 14.57
CA ALA A 26 -2.34 -1.44 15.82
C ALA A 26 -0.92 -2.01 15.57
N THR A 27 -0.77 -2.87 14.56
CA THR A 27 0.52 -3.42 14.15
C THR A 27 1.48 -2.33 13.67
N GLN A 28 0.98 -1.36 12.87
CA GLN A 28 1.80 -0.26 12.38
C GLN A 28 2.15 0.74 13.49
N GLU A 29 1.22 1.03 14.41
CA GLU A 29 1.51 1.89 15.57
C GLU A 29 2.65 1.33 16.42
N ALA A 30 2.68 0.00 16.62
CA ALA A 30 3.78 -0.65 17.32
C ALA A 30 5.11 -0.59 16.56
N ARG A 31 5.06 -0.52 15.22
CA ARG A 31 6.23 -0.44 14.35
C ARG A 31 6.80 0.98 14.23
N PHE A 32 5.94 1.99 14.30
CA PHE A 32 6.29 3.41 14.16
C PHE A 32 5.87 4.18 15.43
N PRO A 33 6.59 3.98 16.55
CA PRO A 33 6.26 4.64 17.81
C PRO A 33 6.44 6.17 17.79
N GLU A 34 7.19 6.69 16.81
CA GLU A 34 7.39 8.12 16.58
C GLU A 34 6.20 8.80 15.89
N ALA A 35 5.33 8.03 15.24
CA ALA A 35 4.20 8.59 14.51
C ALA A 35 3.07 8.99 15.46
N ALA A 36 2.62 10.23 15.36
CA ALA A 36 1.67 10.82 16.29
C ALA A 36 0.21 10.73 15.83
N SER A 37 -0.03 10.56 14.52
CA SER A 37 -1.37 10.74 13.98
C SER A 37 -1.67 9.93 12.73
N TRP A 38 -2.93 9.51 12.65
CA TRP A 38 -3.50 8.84 11.51
C TRP A 38 -4.40 9.76 10.72
N THR A 39 -4.36 9.65 9.39
CA THR A 39 -5.21 10.38 8.46
C THR A 39 -5.98 9.39 7.58
N LEU A 40 -7.30 9.37 7.71
CA LEU A 40 -8.21 8.62 6.85
C LEU A 40 -8.64 9.48 5.67
N THR A 41 -8.36 8.96 4.48
CA THR A 41 -8.79 9.51 3.21
C THR A 41 -9.63 8.47 2.47
N TRP A 42 -10.61 8.92 1.70
CA TRP A 42 -11.42 8.06 0.84
C TRP A 42 -11.06 8.32 -0.62
N LEU A 43 -10.39 7.37 -1.26
CA LEU A 43 -10.06 7.44 -2.69
C LEU A 43 -10.90 6.42 -3.44
N GLU A 44 -11.69 6.88 -4.41
CA GLU A 44 -12.55 6.01 -5.24
C GLU A 44 -13.49 5.11 -4.40
N GLY A 45 -13.94 5.61 -3.24
CA GLY A 45 -14.79 4.86 -2.31
C GLY A 45 -14.04 3.88 -1.40
N ARG A 46 -12.70 3.87 -1.44
CA ARG A 46 -11.85 2.99 -0.64
C ARG A 46 -11.22 3.74 0.52
N PRO A 47 -11.23 3.16 1.74
CA PRO A 47 -10.58 3.75 2.89
C PRO A 47 -9.07 3.59 2.78
N ARG A 48 -8.36 4.70 3.00
CA ARG A 48 -6.90 4.78 2.97
C ARG A 48 -6.45 5.51 4.24
N CYS A 49 -5.83 4.79 5.16
CA CYS A 49 -5.33 5.31 6.42
C CYS A 49 -3.82 5.50 6.32
N GLU A 50 -3.35 6.73 6.45
CA GLU A 50 -1.93 7.07 6.47
C GLU A 50 -1.50 7.39 7.89
N LEU A 51 -0.35 6.87 8.33
CA LEU A 51 0.25 7.16 9.63
C LEU A 51 1.40 8.14 9.42
N ASP A 52 1.18 9.42 9.74
CA ASP A 52 2.14 10.53 9.71
C ASP A 52 3.07 10.62 8.48
N GLY A 53 2.68 10.02 7.33
CA GLY A 53 3.53 9.94 6.14
C GLY A 53 4.60 8.84 6.17
N GLU A 54 4.59 7.94 7.16
CA GLU A 54 5.51 6.80 7.29
C GLU A 54 4.96 5.54 6.61
N VAL A 55 3.66 5.25 6.82
CA VAL A 55 3.03 4.02 6.31
C VAL A 55 1.59 4.28 5.90
N LEU A 56 1.13 3.48 4.93
CA LEU A 56 -0.21 3.52 4.40
C LEU A 56 -0.91 2.17 4.50
N VAL A 57 -2.07 2.15 5.15
CA VAL A 57 -2.94 0.98 5.30
C VAL A 57 -4.23 1.22 4.51
N SER A 58 -4.56 0.32 3.59
CA SER A 58 -5.73 0.45 2.71
C SER A 58 -6.37 -0.90 2.40
N LEU A 59 -7.55 -0.86 1.75
CA LEU A 59 -8.23 -2.06 1.25
C LEU A 59 -8.07 -2.18 -0.29
N ASP A 60 -7.67 -3.36 -0.74
CA ASP A 60 -7.71 -3.79 -2.14
C ASP A 60 -9.18 -3.96 -2.63
N PRO A 61 -9.47 -3.96 -3.94
CA PRO A 61 -10.79 -4.32 -4.49
C PRO A 61 -11.35 -5.65 -3.97
N ALA A 62 -10.50 -6.61 -3.59
CA ALA A 62 -10.93 -7.85 -2.97
C ALA A 62 -11.29 -7.72 -1.46
N GLY A 63 -11.21 -6.52 -0.88
CA GLY A 63 -11.42 -6.28 0.55
C GLY A 63 -10.27 -6.75 1.44
N ARG A 64 -9.11 -7.05 0.86
CA ARG A 64 -7.91 -7.44 1.61
C ARG A 64 -7.14 -6.23 2.10
N VAL A 65 -6.61 -6.32 3.32
CA VAL A 65 -5.75 -5.28 3.90
C VAL A 65 -4.40 -5.27 3.17
N VAL A 66 -4.03 -4.09 2.68
CA VAL A 66 -2.76 -3.84 2.01
C VAL A 66 -2.02 -2.75 2.79
N VAL A 67 -0.79 -3.05 3.18
CA VAL A 67 0.13 -2.12 3.82
C VAL A 67 1.24 -1.78 2.83
N SER A 68 1.44 -0.51 2.57
CA SER A 68 2.45 0.00 1.64
C SER A 68 3.07 1.28 2.15
N ALA A 69 4.25 1.64 1.64
CA ALA A 69 4.82 2.96 1.90
C ALA A 69 3.94 4.03 1.22
N PRO A 70 3.72 5.19 1.84
CA PRO A 70 3.04 6.28 1.18
C PRO A 70 3.90 6.74 -0.01
N PRO A 71 3.27 7.28 -1.07
CA PRO A 71 4.01 7.79 -2.21
C PRO A 71 4.88 8.96 -1.74
N ARG A 72 6.18 8.74 -1.66
CA ARG A 72 7.12 9.82 -1.40
C ARG A 72 6.95 10.85 -2.53
N ALA A 73 6.80 12.12 -2.18
CA ALA A 73 6.64 13.19 -3.15
C ALA A 73 7.85 13.20 -4.10
N GLY A 74 7.71 12.61 -5.29
CA GLY A 74 8.75 12.50 -6.31
C GLY A 74 9.01 11.10 -6.88
N GLU A 75 8.46 10.02 -6.30
CA GLU A 75 8.68 8.66 -6.83
C GLU A 75 7.48 8.20 -7.69
N PRO A 76 7.69 7.80 -8.96
CA PRO A 76 6.62 7.27 -9.79
C PRO A 76 6.18 5.91 -9.22
N GLY A 77 5.02 5.92 -8.56
CA GLY A 77 4.14 4.79 -8.27
C GLY A 77 4.83 3.45 -8.02
N ALA A 78 5.10 3.15 -6.75
CA ALA A 78 5.42 1.79 -6.31
C ALA A 78 4.40 0.82 -6.92
N THR A 79 4.92 0.02 -7.86
CA THR A 79 4.25 -1.11 -8.50
C THR A 79 3.66 -2.01 -7.44
N GLY A 80 2.57 -2.70 -7.78
CA GLY A 80 1.78 -3.55 -6.90
C GLY A 80 2.55 -4.66 -6.15
N PRO A 81 1.83 -5.57 -5.48
CA PRO A 81 2.35 -6.35 -4.37
C PRO A 81 3.66 -7.07 -4.71
N THR A 82 4.71 -6.79 -3.93
CA THR A 82 5.90 -7.65 -3.83
C THR A 82 5.47 -8.97 -3.18
N ALA A 83 4.80 -9.80 -3.98
CA ALA A 83 4.75 -11.23 -3.74
C ALA A 83 6.14 -11.73 -4.09
N GLY A 84 6.95 -12.04 -3.06
CA GLY A 84 8.24 -12.67 -3.24
C GLY A 84 8.09 -13.94 -4.07
N GLY A 85 8.63 -13.91 -5.28
CA GLY A 85 8.93 -15.07 -6.10
C GLY A 85 10.35 -14.89 -6.64
N PRO A 86 11.28 -15.83 -6.43
CA PRO A 86 12.53 -15.82 -7.17
C PRO A 86 12.22 -16.25 -8.60
N GLY A 87 12.48 -15.37 -9.57
CA GLY A 87 12.23 -15.67 -10.98
C GLY A 87 12.58 -14.51 -11.91
N ALA A 88 13.75 -13.90 -11.69
CA ALA A 88 14.41 -13.10 -12.70
C ALA A 88 15.45 -13.99 -13.40
N ALA A 89 15.56 -13.84 -14.73
CA ALA A 89 16.12 -14.75 -15.74
C ALA A 89 15.09 -15.81 -16.16
N GLU A 90 14.70 -15.95 -17.42
CA GLU A 90 15.47 -15.82 -18.66
C GLU A 90 14.66 -15.09 -19.73
N TRP A 91 15.24 -14.04 -20.31
CA TRP A 91 14.76 -13.55 -21.59
C TRP A 91 15.38 -14.53 -22.59
N GLU A 92 14.58 -15.49 -23.03
CA GLU A 92 14.90 -16.30 -24.19
C GLU A 92 14.91 -15.33 -25.38
N ASP A 93 16.12 -14.88 -25.70
CA ASP A 93 16.48 -14.16 -26.92
C ASP A 93 16.19 -15.14 -28.07
N ASP A 94 15.02 -14.98 -28.70
CA ASP A 94 14.63 -15.65 -29.93
C ASP A 94 15.44 -15.04 -31.09
N ASP A 95 16.76 -15.29 -31.09
CA ASP A 95 17.60 -15.17 -32.27
C ASP A 95 17.62 -16.55 -32.94
N SER A 96 16.50 -16.90 -33.58
CA SER A 96 16.45 -18.00 -34.54
C SER A 96 16.49 -17.42 -35.95
N ASP A 97 17.65 -16.84 -36.31
CA ASP A 97 18.03 -16.41 -37.67
C ASP A 97 18.35 -17.61 -38.59
N ASP A 98 17.57 -18.70 -38.52
CA ASP A 98 17.83 -19.92 -39.31
C ASP A 98 16.56 -20.37 -40.06
N ASP A 99 16.09 -19.52 -40.99
CA ASP A 99 15.18 -19.89 -42.09
C ASP A 99 15.38 -18.97 -43.31
N TRP A 100 16.64 -18.74 -43.70
CA TRP A 100 16.99 -17.99 -44.92
C TRP A 100 17.79 -18.82 -45.94
N LEU A 101 17.84 -20.15 -45.80
CA LEU A 101 18.49 -21.01 -46.79
C LEU A 101 17.73 -22.33 -47.05
N THR A 102 16.61 -22.24 -47.78
CA THR A 102 16.25 -23.24 -48.81
C THR A 102 15.38 -22.66 -49.92
#